data_AF-A0AAU7APL3-F1
#
_entry.id   AF-A0AAU7APL3-F1
#
_cell.length_a   1.000
_cell.length_b   1.000
_cell.length_c   1.000
_cell.angle_alpha   90.00
_cell.angle_beta   90.00
_cell.angle_gamma   90.00
#
_symmetry.space_group_name_H-M   'P 1'
#
loop_
_entity.id
_entity.type
_entity.pdbx_description
1 polymer ?
#
loop_
_entity_poly.entity_id
_entity_poly.type
_entity_poly.pdbx_seq_one_letter_code
_entity_poly.pdbx_strand_id
1 'polypeptide(L)'
;MARYWIRTVLGIALVAGSVTVASLGIYDLVQIGTCSDGGPYVNVRPCPGDTALEAMALVLSIFVVPFAGIYLIATRVHGLGKAAPGGTGMAATIGGLWFFLLFTCMGAAALVAGDGPAAPDVPGDNGSGARWVAGTFLLMGAPALLAMCVGLARGARRPGRTGR
;
A
#
# COMPACT_ATOMS: atom_id res chain seq x y z
N MET A 1 24.80 -18.16 3.37
CA MET A 1 23.65 -17.80 4.23
C MET A 1 23.54 -16.29 4.51
N ALA A 2 24.62 -15.54 4.74
CA ALA A 2 24.52 -14.08 5.00
C ALA A 2 23.88 -13.26 3.85
N ARG A 3 24.30 -13.49 2.59
CA ARG A 3 23.69 -12.84 1.40
C ARG A 3 22.19 -13.12 1.24
N TYR A 4 21.72 -14.24 1.79
CA TYR A 4 20.31 -14.64 1.76
C TYR A 4 19.47 -13.82 2.74
N TRP A 5 19.96 -13.64 3.97
CA TRP A 5 19.29 -12.80 4.98
C TRP A 5 19.29 -11.33 4.58
N ILE A 6 20.38 -10.82 4.01
CA ILE A 6 20.49 -9.43 3.58
C ILE A 6 19.44 -9.10 2.50
N ARG A 7 19.31 -9.92 1.46
CA ARG A 7 18.27 -9.73 0.42
C ARG A 7 16.85 -9.88 0.98
N THR A 8 16.70 -10.67 2.04
CA THR A 8 15.44 -10.87 2.75
C THR A 8 14.98 -9.65 3.49
N VAL A 9 15.85 -9.14 4.36
CA VAL A 9 15.61 -7.93 5.12
C VAL A 9 15.43 -6.74 4.18
N LEU A 10 16.26 -6.63 3.13
CA LEU A 10 16.16 -5.53 2.16
C LEU A 10 14.83 -5.52 1.39
N GLY A 11 14.38 -6.69 0.91
CA GLY A 11 13.10 -6.79 0.19
C GLY A 11 11.91 -6.44 1.09
N ILE A 12 11.93 -6.88 2.35
CA ILE A 12 10.88 -6.55 3.33
C ILE A 12 10.93 -5.05 3.66
N ALA A 13 12.12 -4.49 3.87
CA ALA A 13 12.30 -3.07 4.16
C ALA A 13 11.80 -2.18 3.01
N LEU A 14 12.03 -2.56 1.76
CA LEU A 14 11.51 -1.83 0.59
C LEU A 14 9.98 -1.86 0.54
N VAL A 15 9.37 -3.01 0.79
CA VAL A 15 7.91 -3.18 0.78
C VAL A 15 7.25 -2.46 1.97
N ALA A 16 7.87 -2.47 3.15
CA ALA A 16 7.38 -1.71 4.29
C ALA A 16 7.57 -0.20 4.10
N GLY A 17 8.74 0.20 3.59
CA GLY A 17 9.09 1.59 3.31
C GLY A 17 8.17 2.23 2.28
N SER A 18 7.78 1.50 1.24
CA SER A 18 6.84 2.02 0.24
C SER A 18 5.48 2.36 0.84
N VAL A 19 4.96 1.52 1.74
CA VAL A 19 3.67 1.77 2.42
C VAL A 19 3.77 3.02 3.28
N THR A 20 4.87 3.19 4.03
CA THR A 20 5.06 4.39 4.87
C THR A 20 5.16 5.67 4.05
N VAL A 21 5.92 5.66 2.95
CA VAL A 21 6.08 6.84 2.08
C VAL A 21 4.75 7.18 1.39
N ALA A 22 4.03 6.17 0.88
CA ALA A 22 2.71 6.39 0.28
C ALA A 22 1.68 6.94 1.28
N SER A 23 1.70 6.45 2.53
CA SER A 23 0.78 6.91 3.57
C SER A 23 1.07 8.36 3.99
N LEU A 24 2.35 8.72 4.13
CA LEU A 24 2.75 10.09 4.41
C LEU A 24 2.37 11.03 3.26
N GLY A 25 2.63 10.64 2.01
CA GLY A 25 2.25 11.47 0.87
C GLY A 25 0.73 11.69 0.77
N ILE A 26 -0.10 10.69 1.11
CA ILE A 26 -1.56 10.89 1.22
C ILE A 26 -1.93 11.84 2.36
N TYR A 27 -1.25 11.73 3.50
CA TYR A 27 -1.47 12.64 4.62
C TYR A 27 -1.18 14.09 4.21
N ASP A 28 -0.04 14.34 3.56
CA ASP A 28 0.37 15.67 3.09
C ASP A 28 -0.59 16.19 1.99
N LEU A 29 -0.97 15.35 1.02
CA LEU A 29 -1.94 15.69 -0.03
C LEU A 29 -3.31 16.10 0.54
N VAL A 30 -3.80 15.38 1.55
CA VAL A 30 -5.08 15.70 2.20
C VAL A 30 -4.97 16.99 3.02
N GLN A 31 -3.82 17.26 3.64
CA GLN A 31 -3.58 18.52 4.36
C GLN A 31 -3.47 19.74 3.43
N ILE A 32 -2.82 19.59 2.27
CA ILE A 32 -2.70 20.66 1.27
C ILE A 32 -4.07 20.97 0.64
N GLY A 33 -4.89 19.95 0.43
CA GLY A 33 -6.20 20.07 -0.21
C GLY A 33 -6.10 20.27 -1.73
N THR A 34 -7.19 20.71 -2.35
CA THR A 34 -7.27 20.88 -3.81
C THR A 34 -6.55 22.17 -4.25
N CYS A 35 -5.30 22.04 -4.67
CA CYS A 35 -4.54 23.10 -5.35
C CYS A 35 -4.48 22.84 -6.87
N SER A 36 -4.41 23.90 -7.67
CA SER A 36 -4.29 23.83 -9.13
C SER A 36 -3.87 25.20 -9.68
N ASP A 37 -2.89 25.22 -10.59
CA ASP A 37 -2.31 26.44 -11.14
C ASP A 37 -3.02 26.98 -12.40
N GLY A 38 -4.30 26.65 -12.63
CA GLY A 38 -5.03 27.22 -13.80
C GLY A 38 -6.25 26.47 -14.33
N GLY A 39 -7.06 25.84 -13.48
CA GLY A 39 -8.31 25.19 -13.90
C GLY A 39 -9.53 26.13 -13.92
N PRO A 40 -10.66 25.73 -14.53
CA PRO A 40 -11.95 26.46 -14.51
C PRO A 40 -12.63 26.48 -13.13
N TYR A 41 -11.95 25.99 -12.10
CA TYR A 41 -12.49 25.91 -10.75
C TYR A 41 -12.34 27.28 -10.06
N VAL A 42 -13.43 27.76 -9.48
CA VAL A 42 -13.55 29.10 -8.88
C VAL A 42 -12.92 29.22 -7.48
N ASN A 43 -12.49 28.11 -6.88
CA ASN A 43 -11.82 28.07 -5.59
C ASN A 43 -10.60 27.17 -5.69
N VAL A 44 -9.44 27.77 -5.98
CA VAL A 44 -8.19 27.04 -6.07
C VAL A 44 -7.08 27.85 -5.41
N ARG A 45 -6.28 27.18 -4.59
CA ARG A 45 -5.06 27.75 -4.02
C ARG A 45 -3.88 27.45 -4.95
N PRO A 46 -2.91 28.36 -5.09
CA PRO A 46 -1.68 28.08 -5.84
C PRO A 46 -0.96 26.88 -5.20
N CYS A 47 -0.51 25.92 -6.00
CA CYS A 47 0.18 24.75 -5.48
C CYS A 47 1.59 25.14 -4.97
N PRO A 48 2.04 24.62 -3.82
CA PRO A 48 3.45 24.75 -3.44
C PRO A 48 4.33 24.06 -4.49
N GLY A 49 5.52 24.63 -4.75
CA GLY A 49 6.40 24.17 -5.83
C GLY A 49 6.85 22.71 -5.73
N ASP A 50 6.79 22.12 -4.54
CA ASP A 50 7.25 20.75 -4.27
C ASP A 50 6.19 19.66 -4.57
N THR A 51 4.95 20.04 -4.87
CA THR A 51 3.83 19.10 -5.12
C THR A 51 4.15 18.12 -6.26
N ALA A 52 4.88 18.57 -7.29
CA ALA A 52 5.26 17.73 -8.42
C ALA A 52 6.25 16.61 -8.02
N LEU A 53 7.16 16.90 -7.09
CA LEU A 53 8.11 15.91 -6.56
C LEU A 53 7.38 14.91 -5.65
N GLU A 54 6.44 15.37 -4.83
CA GLU A 54 5.62 14.49 -3.99
C GLU A 54 4.77 13.54 -4.83
N ALA A 55 4.15 14.01 -5.90
CA ALA A 55 3.39 13.17 -6.82
C ALA A 55 4.27 12.08 -7.47
N MET A 56 5.46 12.45 -7.95
CA MET A 56 6.44 11.50 -8.49
C MET A 56 6.89 10.49 -7.42
N ALA A 57 7.19 10.94 -6.20
CA ALA A 57 7.58 10.08 -5.09
C ALA A 57 6.48 9.09 -4.72
N LEU A 58 5.21 9.52 -4.75
CA LEU A 58 4.06 8.68 -4.48
C LEU A 58 3.92 7.58 -5.55
N VAL A 59 4.02 7.93 -6.84
CA VAL A 59 4.01 6.95 -7.95
C VAL A 59 5.15 5.94 -7.82
N LEU A 60 6.38 6.41 -7.55
CA LEU A 60 7.54 5.53 -7.37
C LEU A 60 7.37 4.61 -6.16
N SER A 61 6.83 5.13 -5.06
CA SER A 61 6.55 4.36 -3.85
C SER A 61 5.49 3.29 -4.09
N ILE A 62 4.47 3.52 -4.93
CA ILE A 62 3.40 2.55 -5.16
C ILE A 62 3.80 1.50 -6.20
N PHE A 63 4.51 1.87 -7.26
CA PHE A 63 4.72 0.98 -8.41
C PHE A 63 6.15 0.47 -8.57
N VAL A 64 7.17 1.20 -8.11
CA VAL A 64 8.56 0.83 -8.41
C VAL A 64 9.20 0.15 -7.20
N VAL A 65 9.16 0.80 -6.04
CA VAL A 65 9.79 0.32 -4.80
C VAL A 65 9.27 -1.05 -4.33
N PRO A 66 7.95 -1.30 -4.24
CA PRO A 66 7.43 -2.57 -3.74
C PRO A 66 7.62 -3.70 -4.75
N PHE A 67 7.51 -3.43 -6.05
CA PHE A 67 7.78 -4.43 -7.07
C PHE A 67 9.25 -4.84 -7.09
N ALA A 68 10.18 -3.90 -6.87
CA ALA A 68 11.60 -4.21 -6.68
C ALA A 68 11.81 -5.08 -5.43
N GLY A 69 11.16 -4.75 -4.31
CA GLY A 69 11.22 -5.55 -3.07
C GLY A 69 10.65 -6.97 -3.25
N ILE A 70 9.49 -7.10 -3.88
CA ILE A 70 8.85 -8.38 -4.22
C ILE A 70 9.73 -9.17 -5.19
N TYR A 71 10.35 -8.54 -6.18
CA TYR A 71 11.27 -9.19 -7.12
C TYR A 71 12.51 -9.76 -6.40
N LEU A 72 13.10 -9.02 -5.46
CA LEU A 72 14.20 -9.49 -4.61
C LEU A 72 13.78 -10.67 -3.70
N ILE A 73 12.48 -10.79 -3.39
CA ILE A 73 11.92 -11.93 -2.68
C ILE A 73 11.62 -13.10 -3.63
N ALA A 74 11.06 -12.84 -4.81
CA ALA A 74 10.60 -13.85 -5.77
C ALA A 74 11.77 -14.58 -6.46
N THR A 75 12.86 -13.87 -6.76
CA THR A 75 14.08 -14.47 -7.31
C THR A 75 14.78 -15.45 -6.35
N ARG A 76 14.31 -15.56 -5.10
CA ARG A 76 14.70 -16.63 -4.17
C ARG A 76 14.14 -18.00 -4.53
N VAL A 77 13.00 -18.06 -5.21
CA VAL A 77 12.22 -19.31 -5.39
C VAL A 77 12.76 -20.17 -6.54
N HIS A 78 13.68 -19.64 -7.36
CA HIS A 78 14.32 -20.44 -8.42
C HIS A 78 15.38 -21.44 -7.91
N GLY A 79 15.80 -21.35 -6.63
CA GLY A 79 16.84 -22.23 -6.05
C GLY A 79 16.35 -23.28 -5.05
N LEU A 80 15.12 -23.17 -4.54
CA LEU A 80 14.49 -24.19 -3.69
C LEU A 80 13.26 -24.71 -4.42
N GLY A 81 13.34 -25.99 -4.78
CA GLY A 81 12.47 -26.72 -5.70
C GLY A 81 11.02 -26.27 -5.75
N LYS A 82 10.52 -26.19 -6.99
CA LYS A 82 9.11 -26.27 -7.41
C LYS A 82 8.13 -25.77 -6.36
N ALA A 83 7.64 -24.54 -6.56
CA ALA A 83 6.40 -24.06 -5.97
C ALA A 83 5.42 -25.23 -5.82
N ALA A 84 5.17 -25.65 -4.58
CA ALA A 84 4.27 -26.76 -4.31
C ALA A 84 2.92 -26.43 -4.99
N PRO A 85 2.34 -27.35 -5.78
CA PRO A 85 1.05 -27.10 -6.41
C PRO A 85 0.00 -26.98 -5.30
N GLY A 86 -0.34 -25.74 -4.93
CA GLY A 86 -1.25 -25.40 -3.82
C GLY A 86 -0.66 -24.59 -2.68
N GLY A 87 0.64 -24.25 -2.69
CA GLY A 87 1.25 -23.30 -1.75
C GLY A 87 1.34 -21.91 -2.37
N THR A 88 0.55 -20.95 -1.86
CA THR A 88 0.67 -19.53 -2.21
C THR A 88 2.11 -19.10 -1.91
N GLY A 89 2.94 -18.91 -2.94
CA GLY A 89 4.36 -18.63 -2.74
C GLY A 89 4.61 -17.43 -1.83
N MET A 90 5.74 -17.41 -1.11
CA MET A 90 6.12 -16.32 -0.20
C MET A 90 6.03 -14.93 -0.86
N ALA A 91 6.31 -14.82 -2.16
CA ALA A 91 6.16 -13.58 -2.91
C ALA A 91 4.69 -13.17 -3.14
N ALA A 92 3.79 -14.14 -3.36
CA ALA A 92 2.36 -13.86 -3.55
C ALA A 92 1.69 -13.47 -2.24
N THR A 93 2.08 -14.09 -1.12
CA THR A 93 1.60 -13.70 0.21
C THR A 93 2.12 -12.32 0.61
N ILE A 94 3.39 -12.01 0.36
CA ILE A 94 3.94 -10.68 0.62
C ILE A 94 3.33 -9.63 -0.30
N GLY A 95 3.09 -9.94 -1.58
CA GLY A 95 2.39 -9.05 -2.51
C GLY A 95 0.96 -8.76 -2.08
N GLY A 96 0.21 -9.79 -1.64
CA GLY A 96 -1.14 -9.64 -1.11
C GLY A 96 -1.17 -8.84 0.20
N LEU A 97 -0.24 -9.11 1.12
CA LEU A 97 -0.09 -8.35 2.36
C LEU A 97 0.27 -6.88 2.08
N TRP A 98 1.21 -6.63 1.16
CA TRP A 98 1.58 -5.28 0.74
C TRP A 98 0.38 -4.53 0.17
N PHE A 99 -0.37 -5.13 -0.74
CA PHE A 99 -1.54 -4.51 -1.34
C PHE A 99 -2.58 -4.16 -0.27
N PHE A 100 -2.89 -5.10 0.62
CA PHE A 100 -3.80 -4.86 1.74
C PHE A 100 -3.32 -3.70 2.64
N LEU A 101 -2.06 -3.74 3.07
CA LEU A 101 -1.47 -2.73 3.95
C LEU A 101 -1.39 -1.35 3.28
N LEU A 102 -1.04 -1.28 1.98
CA LEU A 102 -0.99 -0.04 1.24
C LEU A 102 -2.35 0.67 1.29
N PHE A 103 -3.40 -0.04 0.90
CA PHE A 103 -4.75 0.52 0.81
C PHE A 103 -5.35 0.85 2.19
N THR A 104 -5.14 -0.02 3.19
CA THR A 104 -5.64 0.27 4.54
C THR A 104 -4.87 1.39 5.22
N CYS A 105 -3.54 1.46 5.09
CA CYS A 105 -2.75 2.54 5.66
C CYS A 105 -2.99 3.88 4.95
N MET A 106 -3.13 3.92 3.62
CA MET A 106 -3.51 5.15 2.90
C MET A 106 -4.92 5.62 3.28
N GLY A 107 -5.87 4.71 3.44
CA GLY A 107 -7.22 5.05 3.93
C GLY A 107 -7.20 5.60 5.36
N ALA A 108 -6.42 4.98 6.26
CA ALA A 108 -6.25 5.47 7.63
C ALA A 108 -5.55 6.83 7.65
N ALA A 109 -4.50 7.03 6.84
CA ALA A 109 -3.81 8.30 6.72
C ALA A 109 -4.73 9.42 6.24
N ALA A 110 -5.62 9.14 5.27
CA ALA A 110 -6.62 10.09 4.80
C ALA A 110 -7.61 10.48 5.91
N LEU A 111 -8.11 9.52 6.71
CA LEU A 111 -8.98 9.82 7.86
C LEU A 111 -8.25 10.65 8.92
N VAL A 112 -7.00 10.31 9.23
CA VAL A 112 -6.20 11.05 10.22
C VAL A 112 -5.85 12.46 9.72
N ALA A 113 -5.66 12.65 8.43
CA ALA A 113 -5.41 13.97 7.86
C ALA A 113 -6.67 14.85 7.87
N GLY A 114 -7.84 14.27 7.56
CA GLY A 114 -9.10 15.02 7.48
C GLY A 114 -9.84 15.24 8.81
N ASP A 115 -9.82 14.25 9.70
CA ASP A 115 -10.55 14.26 10.97
C ASP A 115 -9.60 14.27 12.21
N GLY A 116 -8.28 14.32 12.00
CA GLY A 116 -7.30 14.28 13.09
C GLY A 116 -7.06 15.62 13.79
N PRO A 117 -6.25 15.63 14.86
CA PRO A 117 -5.99 16.82 15.68
C PRO A 117 -5.21 17.92 14.94
N ALA A 118 -4.58 17.57 13.81
CA ALA A 118 -3.88 18.50 12.92
C ALA A 118 -4.68 18.75 11.62
N ALA A 119 -5.98 18.47 11.62
CA ALA A 119 -6.84 18.76 10.48
C ALA A 119 -6.89 20.29 10.27
N PRO A 120 -6.71 20.79 9.04
CA PRO A 120 -6.68 22.21 8.79
C PRO A 120 -8.09 22.82 8.86
N ASP A 121 -8.25 23.89 9.65
CA ASP A 121 -9.50 24.66 9.82
C ASP A 121 -9.79 25.57 8.61
N VAL A 122 -9.90 24.98 7.42
CA VAL A 122 -10.11 25.71 6.17
C VAL A 122 -11.61 25.76 5.86
N PRO A 123 -12.17 26.92 5.44
CA PRO A 123 -13.55 26.98 4.97
C PRO A 123 -13.71 26.19 3.67
N GLY A 124 -14.22 24.96 3.81
CA GLY A 124 -14.35 23.94 2.78
C GLY A 124 -14.44 22.58 3.47
N ASP A 125 -15.33 21.70 2.99
CA ASP A 125 -15.65 20.41 3.62
C ASP A 125 -14.52 19.37 3.42
N ASN A 126 -13.34 19.65 3.95
CA ASN A 126 -12.15 18.80 3.84
C ASN A 126 -12.38 17.41 4.44
N GLY A 127 -13.24 17.33 5.47
CA GLY A 127 -13.61 16.07 6.13
C GLY A 127 -14.40 15.13 5.21
N SER A 128 -15.32 15.62 4.38
CA SER A 128 -16.08 14.74 3.48
C SER A 128 -15.20 14.17 2.37
N GLY A 129 -14.32 14.97 1.77
CA GLY A 129 -13.35 14.51 0.77
C GLY A 129 -12.44 13.42 1.31
N ALA A 130 -11.86 13.64 2.49
CA ALA A 130 -11.02 12.65 3.18
C ALA A 130 -11.74 11.33 3.44
N ARG A 131 -13.02 11.38 3.86
CA ARG A 131 -13.85 10.18 4.10
C ARG A 131 -14.17 9.41 2.83
N TRP A 132 -14.43 10.08 1.71
CA TRP A 132 -14.62 9.42 0.41
C TRP A 132 -13.35 8.72 -0.07
N VAL A 133 -12.20 9.38 0.06
CA VAL A 133 -10.89 8.80 -0.27
C VAL A 133 -10.59 7.59 0.61
N ALA A 134 -10.81 7.72 1.92
CA ALA A 134 -10.62 6.63 2.87
C ALA A 134 -11.53 5.44 2.58
N GLY A 135 -12.82 5.68 2.32
CA GLY A 135 -13.78 4.65 1.95
C GLY A 135 -13.38 3.90 0.68
N THR A 136 -12.91 4.64 -0.34
CA THR A 136 -12.43 4.05 -1.61
C THR A 136 -11.20 3.16 -1.39
N PHE A 137 -10.22 3.64 -0.62
CA PHE A 137 -9.02 2.85 -0.33
C PHE A 137 -9.35 1.62 0.54
N LEU A 138 -10.21 1.74 1.54
CA LEU A 138 -10.68 0.60 2.34
C LEU A 138 -11.39 -0.45 1.46
N LEU A 139 -12.24 -0.01 0.54
CA LEU A 139 -12.91 -0.88 -0.42
C LEU A 139 -11.90 -1.61 -1.31
N MET A 140 -10.86 -0.93 -1.78
CA MET A 140 -9.80 -1.55 -2.58
C MET A 140 -8.95 -2.54 -1.78
N GLY A 141 -8.71 -2.30 -0.49
CA GLY A 141 -7.94 -3.22 0.37
C GLY A 141 -8.71 -4.48 0.78
N ALA A 142 -10.03 -4.41 0.96
CA ALA A 142 -10.85 -5.50 1.47
C ALA A 142 -10.79 -6.81 0.66
N PRO A 143 -10.80 -6.83 -0.68
CA PRO A 143 -10.65 -8.05 -1.48
C PRO A 143 -9.36 -8.81 -1.22
N ALA A 144 -8.24 -8.12 -0.97
CA ALA A 144 -6.96 -8.76 -0.70
C ALA A 144 -6.97 -9.46 0.67
N LEU A 145 -7.56 -8.83 1.68
CA LEU A 145 -7.78 -9.46 2.98
C LEU A 145 -8.68 -10.69 2.86
N LEU A 146 -9.78 -10.56 2.13
CA LEU A 146 -10.75 -11.64 1.93
C LEU A 146 -10.11 -12.83 1.19
N ALA A 147 -9.33 -12.57 0.13
CA ALA A 147 -8.59 -13.59 -0.59
C ALA A 147 -7.57 -14.31 0.31
N MET A 148 -6.86 -13.57 1.17
CA MET A 148 -5.91 -14.13 2.13
C MET A 148 -6.62 -14.98 3.20
N CYS A 149 -7.72 -14.50 3.79
CA CYS A 149 -8.53 -15.22 4.76
C CYS A 149 -9.14 -16.50 4.16
N VAL A 150 -9.66 -16.44 2.93
CA VAL A 150 -10.19 -17.61 2.22
C VAL A 150 -9.07 -18.61 1.90
N GLY A 151 -7.89 -18.13 1.51
CA GLY A 151 -6.71 -18.97 1.29
C GLY A 151 -6.28 -19.73 2.54
N LEU A 152 -6.17 -19.02 3.67
CA LEU A 152 -5.88 -19.61 4.99
C LEU A 152 -6.95 -20.61 5.43
N ALA A 153 -8.23 -20.26 5.30
CA ALA A 153 -9.34 -21.13 5.67
C ALA A 153 -9.40 -22.40 4.80
N ARG A 154 -9.11 -22.31 3.50
CA ARG A 154 -9.02 -23.48 2.60
C ARG A 154 -7.78 -24.33 2.89
N GLY A 155 -6.67 -23.72 3.29
CA GLY A 155 -5.44 -24.42 3.70
C GLY A 155 -5.64 -25.22 5.00
N ALA A 156 -6.30 -24.64 6.00
CA ALA A 156 -6.63 -25.31 7.26
C ALA A 156 -7.60 -26.48 7.08
N ARG A 157 -8.45 -26.44 6.04
CA ARG A 157 -9.41 -27.51 5.68
C ARG A 157 -8.81 -28.66 4.86
N ARG A 158 -7.49 -28.73 4.66
CA ARG A 158 -6.82 -29.94 4.14
C ARG A 158 -6.15 -30.75 5.27
N PRO A 159 -6.88 -31.37 6.21
CA PRO A 159 -6.31 -32.42 7.03
C PRO A 159 -6.24 -33.71 6.19
N GLY A 160 -5.05 -34.28 6.04
CA GLY A 160 -4.88 -35.67 5.58
C GLY A 160 -4.67 -35.86 4.08
N ARG A 161 -3.42 -35.73 3.62
CA ARG A 161 -2.88 -36.55 2.51
C ARG A 161 -1.46 -37.02 2.83
N THR A 162 -1.31 -37.62 4.00
CA THR A 162 -0.20 -38.52 4.35
C THR A 162 -0.78 -39.93 4.35
N GLY A 163 -0.65 -40.64 3.23
CA GLY A 163 -1.15 -42.01 3.09
C GLY A 163 -1.34 -42.43 1.64
N ARG A 164 -0.24 -42.54 0.89
CA ARG A 164 0.03 -43.59 -0.11
C ARG A 164 1.37 -43.32 -0.78
#